data_AF-A0A5C3LNB4-F1
#
_entry.id   AF-A0A5C3LNB4-F1
#
_cell.length_a   1.000
_cell.length_b   1.000
_cell.length_c   1.000
_cell.angle_alpha   90.00
_cell.angle_beta   90.00
_cell.angle_gamma   90.00
#
_symmetry.space_group_name_H-M   'P 1'
#
loop_
_entity.id
_entity.type
_entity.pdbx_description
1 polymer ?
#
loop_
_entity_poly.entity_id
_entity_poly.type
_entity_poly.pdbx_seq_one_letter_code
_entity_poly.pdbx_strand_id
1 'polypeptide(L)'
;LGQIEFRTIQSSRIRYQGQEVETSAFFRKSGFGWHGRHRIFTGPDGKEYKWKLGIRVPELVVNDGTKTPVARFHRQRLGILSKARPASLEIFPAGEHIADVIVVTFVYIEKLRKDRERASRSNGGGGP
;
A
#
# COMPACT_ATOMS: atom_id res chain seq x y z
N LEU A 1 17.88 2.71 -3.68
CA LEU A 1 17.35 3.52 -2.55
C LEU A 1 16.16 4.34 -3.04
N GLY A 2 15.04 4.32 -2.32
CA GLY A 2 13.84 5.09 -2.64
C GLY A 2 13.46 6.04 -1.50
N GLN A 3 12.86 7.20 -1.82
CA GLN A 3 12.44 8.22 -0.86
C GLN A 3 10.99 8.60 -1.13
N ILE A 4 10.23 8.87 -0.06
CA ILE A 4 8.87 9.39 -0.17
C ILE A 4 8.77 10.66 0.64
N GLU A 5 8.39 11.74 -0.01
CA GLU A 5 8.11 13.02 0.63
C GLU A 5 6.60 13.13 0.84
N PHE A 6 6.18 12.96 2.09
CA PHE A 6 4.77 13.04 2.45
C PHE A 6 4.31 14.49 2.58
N ARG A 7 3.24 14.81 1.87
CA ARG A 7 2.59 16.13 1.89
C ARG A 7 1.13 15.99 2.28
N THR A 8 0.64 16.93 3.08
CA THR A 8 -0.72 16.89 3.66
C THR A 8 -1.76 17.62 2.82
N ILE A 9 -1.36 18.66 2.09
CA ILE A 9 -2.25 19.48 1.23
C ILE A 9 -2.12 19.10 -0.24
N GLN A 10 -0.92 18.76 -0.69
CA GLN A 10 -0.60 18.42 -2.07
C GLN A 10 -0.32 16.92 -2.23
N SER A 11 -0.20 16.47 -3.48
CA SER A 11 0.26 15.13 -3.79
C SER A 11 1.62 14.87 -3.18
N SER A 12 1.78 13.73 -2.50
CA SER A 12 3.10 13.30 -1.99
C SER A 12 4.01 12.96 -3.18
N ARG A 13 5.33 13.05 -3.00
CA ARG A 13 6.31 12.74 -4.05
C ARG A 13 7.03 11.44 -3.76
N ILE A 14 7.22 10.63 -4.80
CA ILE A 14 8.02 9.40 -4.75
C ILE A 14 9.27 9.64 -5.58
N ARG A 15 10.43 9.34 -5.00
CA ARG A 15 11.72 9.28 -5.68
C ARG A 15 12.20 7.85 -5.72
N TYR A 16 12.38 7.31 -6.91
CA TYR A 16 12.78 5.93 -7.11
C TYR A 16 13.50 5.77 -8.46
N GLN A 17 14.63 5.05 -8.48
CA GLN A 17 15.44 4.82 -9.69
C GLN A 17 15.77 6.10 -10.48
N GLY A 18 16.08 7.20 -9.79
CA GLY A 18 16.39 8.50 -10.41
C GLY A 18 15.19 9.26 -10.97
N GLN A 19 13.97 8.71 -10.85
CA GLN A 19 12.73 9.39 -11.22
C GLN A 19 12.09 10.03 -9.99
N GLU A 20 11.58 11.26 -10.15
CA GLU A 20 10.72 11.93 -9.18
C GLU A 20 9.32 12.06 -9.79
N VAL A 21 8.32 11.50 -9.11
CA VAL A 21 6.94 11.46 -9.60
C VAL A 21 5.96 11.77 -8.47
N GLU A 22 4.90 12.51 -8.80
CA GLU A 22 3.81 12.73 -7.87
C GLU A 22 2.97 11.45 -7.70
N THR A 23 2.50 11.18 -6.48
CA THR A 23 1.69 9.99 -6.19
C THR A 23 0.36 9.97 -6.94
N SER A 24 -0.17 11.14 -7.30
CA SER A 24 -1.36 11.33 -8.15
C SER A 24 -1.11 10.93 -9.61
N ALA A 25 0.10 11.17 -10.12
CA ALA A 25 0.51 10.77 -11.46
C ALA A 25 0.95 9.31 -11.50
N PHE A 26 1.67 8.86 -10.47
CA PHE A 26 2.17 7.49 -10.36
C PHE A 26 1.05 6.47 -10.13
N PHE A 27 0.06 6.81 -9.30
CA PHE A 27 -1.04 5.89 -9.00
C PHE A 27 -2.36 6.31 -9.63
N ARG A 28 -2.90 5.42 -10.46
CA ARG A 28 -4.31 5.45 -10.83
C ARG A 28 -5.17 4.91 -9.69
N LYS A 29 -6.24 5.62 -9.33
CA LYS A 29 -7.21 5.16 -8.33
C LYS A 29 -8.27 4.29 -9.00
N SER A 30 -8.65 3.17 -8.38
CA SER A 30 -9.73 2.31 -8.89
C SER A 30 -10.61 1.75 -7.77
N GLY A 31 -11.84 1.39 -8.12
CA GLY A 31 -12.83 0.87 -7.19
C GLY A 31 -13.37 1.92 -6.21
N PHE A 32 -14.33 1.49 -5.39
CA PHE A 32 -14.95 2.27 -4.33
C PHE A 32 -15.18 1.36 -3.11
N GLY A 33 -15.00 1.88 -1.91
CA GLY A 33 -15.15 1.10 -0.68
C GLY A 33 -14.84 1.92 0.57
N TRP A 34 -15.33 1.45 1.72
CA TRP A 34 -15.24 2.16 3.00
C TRP A 34 -13.79 2.38 3.46
N HIS A 35 -12.86 1.53 3.00
CA HIS A 35 -11.43 1.60 3.32
C HIS A 35 -10.59 2.35 2.27
N GLY A 36 -11.24 2.80 1.19
CA GLY A 36 -10.64 3.68 0.19
C GLY A 36 -10.52 3.03 -1.18
N ARG A 37 -10.24 3.86 -2.18
CA ARG A 37 -9.98 3.39 -3.55
C ARG A 37 -8.64 2.66 -3.60
N HIS A 38 -8.56 1.58 -4.37
CA HIS A 38 -7.31 0.89 -4.68
C HIS A 38 -6.30 1.83 -5.36
N ARG A 39 -5.04 1.39 -5.42
CA ARG A 39 -3.97 2.10 -6.14
C ARG A 39 -3.39 1.15 -7.17
N ILE A 40 -3.40 1.57 -8.43
CA ILE A 40 -2.84 0.85 -9.57
C ILE A 40 -1.61 1.61 -10.04
N PHE A 41 -0.54 0.91 -10.36
CA PHE A 41 0.68 1.47 -10.98
C PHE A 41 1.25 0.49 -12.00
N THR A 42 2.08 0.99 -12.90
CA THR A 42 2.87 0.16 -13.82
C THR A 42 4.25 -0.07 -13.23
N GLY A 43 4.66 -1.33 -13.11
CA GLY A 43 5.98 -1.71 -12.65
C GLY A 43 7.07 -1.44 -13.69
N PRO A 44 8.36 -1.53 -13.30
CA PRO A 44 9.48 -1.36 -14.22
C PRO A 44 9.55 -2.45 -15.30
N ASP A 45 8.83 -3.56 -15.12
CA ASP A 45 8.66 -4.65 -16.09
C ASP A 45 7.50 -4.40 -17.07
N GLY A 46 6.88 -3.21 -17.05
CA GLY A 46 5.78 -2.84 -17.94
C GLY A 46 4.42 -3.43 -17.57
N LYS A 47 4.31 -4.22 -16.49
CA LYS A 47 3.05 -4.82 -16.04
C LYS A 47 2.29 -3.90 -15.10
N GLU A 48 0.96 -3.94 -15.14
CA GLU A 48 0.14 -3.23 -14.14
C GLU A 48 -0.04 -4.06 -12.87
N TYR A 49 0.08 -3.39 -11.73
CA TYR A 49 -0.10 -3.96 -10.40
C TYR A 49 -1.13 -3.17 -9.61
N LYS A 50 -1.82 -3.84 -8.69
CA LYS A 50 -2.91 -3.26 -7.91
C LYS A 50 -2.75 -3.54 -6.43
N TRP A 51 -2.57 -2.45 -5.67
CA TRP A 51 -2.68 -2.45 -4.21
C TRP A 51 -4.15 -2.42 -3.79
N LYS A 52 -4.57 -3.50 -3.15
CA LYS A 52 -5.86 -3.62 -2.47
C LYS A 52 -5.75 -3.02 -1.07
N LEU A 53 -6.32 -1.83 -0.90
CA LEU A 53 -6.46 -1.13 0.39
C LEU A 53 -7.57 -1.72 1.30
N GLY A 54 -7.78 -3.03 1.28
CA GLY A 54 -8.90 -3.72 1.96
C GLY A 54 -8.93 -3.57 3.49
N ILE A 55 -10.00 -4.11 4.12
CA ILE A 55 -10.35 -3.93 5.55
C ILE A 55 -9.20 -4.28 6.51
N ARG A 56 -8.40 -5.30 6.19
CA ARG A 56 -7.44 -5.90 7.13
C ARG A 56 -5.99 -5.50 6.84
N VAL A 57 -5.46 -5.84 5.67
CA VAL A 57 -4.05 -5.63 5.33
C VAL A 57 -3.88 -5.28 3.85
N PRO A 58 -2.90 -4.44 3.48
CA PRO A 58 -2.51 -4.23 2.09
C PRO A 58 -2.09 -5.53 1.41
N GLU A 59 -2.60 -5.75 0.20
CA GLU A 59 -2.23 -6.85 -0.68
C GLU A 59 -1.94 -6.31 -2.08
N LEU A 60 -0.87 -6.78 -2.71
CA LEU A 60 -0.49 -6.46 -4.07
C LEU A 60 -0.77 -7.65 -4.98
N VAL A 61 -1.42 -7.38 -6.10
CA VAL A 61 -1.70 -8.38 -7.14
C VAL A 61 -1.36 -7.85 -8.53
N VAL A 62 -1.10 -8.75 -9.47
CA VAL A 62 -1.06 -8.40 -10.91
C VAL A 62 -2.46 -7.95 -11.37
N ASN A 63 -2.52 -6.93 -12.22
CA ASN A 63 -3.76 -6.31 -12.70
C ASN A 63 -4.15 -6.79 -14.11
N ASP A 64 -4.06 -8.09 -14.38
CA ASP A 64 -4.31 -8.72 -15.69
C ASP A 64 -5.55 -9.66 -15.70
N GLY A 65 -6.39 -9.58 -14.67
CA GLY A 65 -7.53 -10.48 -14.49
C GLY A 65 -7.23 -11.74 -13.68
N THR A 66 -6.00 -12.26 -13.74
CA THR A 66 -5.57 -13.44 -12.93
C THR A 66 -5.55 -13.12 -11.44
N LYS A 67 -5.26 -11.84 -11.10
CA LYS A 67 -5.09 -11.35 -9.73
C LYS A 67 -4.04 -12.13 -8.95
N THR A 68 -3.00 -12.60 -9.65
CA THR A 68 -1.88 -13.33 -9.07
C THR A 68 -1.28 -12.55 -7.89
N PRO A 69 -1.11 -13.17 -6.70
CA PRO A 69 -0.50 -12.53 -5.54
C PRO A 69 0.97 -12.18 -5.78
N VAL A 70 1.35 -10.95 -5.43
CA VAL A 70 2.72 -10.42 -5.63
C VAL A 70 3.34 -10.05 -4.28
N ALA A 71 2.57 -9.43 -3.39
CA ALA A 71 3.01 -9.16 -2.03
C ALA A 71 1.84 -9.08 -1.05
N ARG A 72 2.11 -9.36 0.22
CA ARG A 72 1.12 -9.29 1.30
C ARG A 72 1.73 -8.73 2.57
N PHE A 73 1.03 -7.78 3.17
CA PHE A 73 1.39 -7.30 4.50
C PHE A 73 0.78 -8.17 5.59
N HIS A 74 1.58 -8.45 6.62
CA HIS A 74 1.19 -9.13 7.84
C HIS A 74 1.26 -8.15 9.01
N ARG A 75 0.14 -7.91 9.70
CA ARG A 75 0.13 -7.11 10.93
C ARG A 75 0.93 -7.82 12.04
N GLN A 76 1.51 -6.99 12.89
CA GLN A 76 2.07 -7.42 14.17
C GLN A 76 1.02 -8.18 14.99
N ARG A 77 1.45 -9.24 15.67
CA ARG A 77 0.65 -9.96 16.67
C ARG A 77 1.37 -9.90 18.01
N LEU A 78 0.62 -9.59 19.07
CA LEU A 78 1.16 -9.37 20.42
C LEU A 78 1.25 -10.64 21.28
N GLY A 79 0.86 -11.82 20.79
CA GLY A 79 0.94 -13.05 21.58
C GLY A 79 -0.33 -13.44 22.34
N ILE A 80 -1.36 -12.58 22.38
CA ILE A 80 -2.52 -12.76 23.26
C ILE A 80 -3.37 -13.99 22.90
N LEU A 81 -3.63 -14.21 21.60
CA LEU A 81 -4.44 -15.33 21.08
C LEU A 81 -3.68 -16.24 20.10
N SER A 82 -2.44 -15.88 19.75
CA SER A 82 -1.59 -16.65 18.83
C SER A 82 -0.14 -16.18 18.95
N LYS A 83 0.82 -16.97 18.46
CA LYS A 83 2.25 -16.66 18.51
C LYS A 83 2.55 -15.21 18.12
N ALA A 84 3.28 -14.52 18.98
CA ALA A 84 3.73 -13.16 18.73
C ALA A 84 4.61 -13.11 17.48
N ARG A 85 4.42 -12.09 16.65
CA ARG A 85 5.26 -11.85 15.47
C ARG A 85 5.30 -10.37 15.10
N PRO A 86 6.45 -9.86 14.63
CA PRO A 86 6.54 -8.50 14.12
C PRO A 86 5.67 -8.34 12.86
N ALA A 87 5.40 -7.09 12.48
CA ALA A 87 4.82 -6.81 11.19
C ALA A 87 5.82 -7.12 10.07
N SER A 88 5.37 -7.69 8.96
CA SER A 88 6.23 -8.02 7.82
C SER A 88 5.52 -7.80 6.50
N LEU A 89 6.30 -7.45 5.47
CA LEU A 89 5.85 -7.48 4.09
C LEU A 89 6.46 -8.72 3.43
N GLU A 90 5.60 -9.64 3.03
CA GLU A 90 5.99 -10.84 2.27
C GLU A 90 5.91 -10.51 0.77
N ILE A 91 6.99 -10.77 0.04
CA ILE A 91 7.05 -10.66 -1.43
C ILE A 91 7.10 -12.10 -1.95
N PHE A 92 6.14 -12.45 -2.81
CA PHE A 92 6.09 -13.78 -3.43
C PHE A 92 7.04 -13.85 -4.63
N PRO A 93 7.41 -15.06 -5.11
CA PRO A 93 8.30 -15.22 -6.26
C PRO A 93 7.88 -14.40 -7.49
N ALA A 94 6.57 -14.23 -7.71
CA ALA A 94 6.01 -13.42 -8.80
C ALA A 94 6.32 -11.90 -8.72
N GLY A 95 6.89 -11.42 -7.62
CA GLY A 95 7.23 -10.01 -7.39
C GLY A 95 8.71 -9.76 -7.07
N GLU A 96 9.55 -10.79 -6.99
CA GLU A 96 10.96 -10.65 -6.60
C GLU A 96 11.72 -9.73 -7.56
N HIS A 97 11.44 -9.82 -8.86
CA HIS A 97 12.07 -9.00 -9.91
C HIS A 97 11.70 -7.50 -9.82
N ILE A 98 10.70 -7.14 -9.02
CA ILE A 98 10.27 -5.75 -8.80
C ILE A 98 10.26 -5.39 -7.30
N ALA A 99 10.99 -6.12 -6.45
CA ALA A 99 10.93 -5.99 -5.00
C ALA A 99 11.14 -4.54 -4.50
N ASP A 100 12.07 -3.82 -5.12
CA ASP A 100 12.36 -2.44 -4.77
C ASP A 100 11.14 -1.50 -4.91
N VAL A 101 10.41 -1.54 -6.03
CA VAL A 101 9.22 -0.72 -6.22
C VAL A 101 8.05 -1.21 -5.34
N ILE A 102 8.00 -2.51 -5.02
CA ILE A 102 7.03 -3.04 -4.06
C ILE A 102 7.23 -2.38 -2.70
N VAL A 103 8.47 -2.33 -2.18
CA VAL A 103 8.77 -1.74 -0.87
C VAL A 103 8.43 -0.25 -0.85
N VAL A 104 8.86 0.51 -1.87
CA VAL A 104 8.57 1.95 -1.96
C VAL A 104 7.07 2.21 -1.99
N THR A 105 6.34 1.52 -2.87
CA THR A 105 4.89 1.72 -2.98
C THR A 105 4.16 1.27 -1.71
N PHE A 106 4.61 0.19 -1.07
CA PHE A 106 4.05 -0.29 0.20
C PHE A 106 4.10 0.78 1.30
N VAL A 107 5.23 1.48 1.48
CA VAL A 107 5.38 2.52 2.52
C VAL A 107 4.32 3.61 2.34
N TYR A 108 4.06 4.04 1.10
CA TYR A 108 2.99 4.99 0.79
C TYR A 108 1.60 4.43 1.12
N ILE A 109 1.32 3.19 0.70
CA ILE A 109 0.03 2.53 0.92
C ILE A 109 -0.28 2.34 2.40
N GLU A 110 0.72 1.90 3.18
CA GLU A 110 0.57 1.66 4.61
C GLU A 110 0.36 2.97 5.38
N LYS A 111 1.00 4.07 4.96
CA LYS A 111 0.70 5.39 5.52
C LYS A 111 -0.75 5.80 5.24
N LEU A 112 -1.21 5.72 4.00
CA LEU A 112 -2.61 6.05 3.66
C LEU A 112 -3.61 5.26 4.49
N ARG A 113 -3.33 3.98 4.73
CA ARG A 113 -4.15 3.11 5.57
C ARG A 113 -4.17 3.58 7.03
N LYS A 114 -3.00 3.86 7.62
CA LYS A 114 -2.86 4.35 9.01
C LYS A 114 -3.54 5.70 9.20
N ASP A 115 -3.37 6.63 8.26
CA ASP A 115 -3.99 7.96 8.32
C ASP A 115 -5.51 7.85 8.30
N ARG A 116 -6.07 6.92 7.51
CA ARG A 116 -7.52 6.65 7.51
C ARG A 116 -8.00 6.00 8.82
N GLU A 117 -7.26 5.03 9.37
CA GLU A 117 -7.60 4.45 10.68
C GLU A 117 -7.62 5.51 11.79
N ARG A 118 -6.69 6.46 11.75
CA ARG A 118 -6.66 7.60 12.68
C ARG A 118 -7.88 8.50 12.51
N ALA A 119 -8.22 8.87 11.28
CA ALA A 119 -9.38 9.70 10.98
C ALA A 119 -10.71 9.03 11.40
N SER A 120 -10.84 7.70 11.23
CA SER A 120 -12.04 6.98 11.69
C SER A 120 -12.16 6.92 13.22
N ARG A 121 -11.03 6.90 13.94
CA ARG A 121 -11.02 6.92 15.41
C ARG A 121 -11.37 8.30 15.97
N SER A 122 -10.90 9.38 15.34
CA SER A 122 -11.24 10.74 15.76
C SER A 122 -12.72 11.07 15.53
N ASN A 123 -13.36 10.47 14.52
CA ASN A 123 -14.79 10.67 14.24
C ASN A 123 -15.74 9.84 15.13
N GLY A 124 -15.22 8.87 15.89
CA GLY A 124 -16.01 7.98 16.76
C GLY A 124 -16.15 8.47 18.21
N GLY A 125 -15.59 9.64 18.55
CA GLY A 125 -15.60 10.20 19.91
C GLY A 125 -16.76 11.15 20.21
N GLY A 126 -17.72 11.32 19.30
CA GLY A 126 -18.91 12.15 19.51
C GLY A 126 -20.16 11.29 19.66
N GLY A 127 -20.49 10.93 20.89
CA GLY A 127 -21.79 10.37 21.28
C GLY A 127 -22.21 11.01 22.61
N PRO A 128 -23.51 11.33 22.79
CA PRO A 128 -24.03 12.22 23.84
C PRO A 128 -23.84 11.73 25.27
#